data_AF-A0A364KN34-F1
#
_entry.id   AF-A0A364KN34-F1
#
_cell.length_a   1.000
_cell.length_b   1.000
_cell.length_c   1.000
_cell.angle_alpha   90.00
_cell.angle_beta   90.00
_cell.angle_gamma   90.00
#
_symmetry.space_group_name_H-M   'P 1'
#
loop_
_entity.id
_entity.type
_entity.pdbx_description
1 polymer ?
#
loop_
_entity_poly.entity_id
_entity_poly.type
_entity_poly.pdbx_seq_one_letter_code
_entity_poly.pdbx_strand_id
1 'polypeptide(L)'
;MSLQPGDQFPENVVFSYIPWVEESADIKSCGIPINYNASKEWADKKVVVFALPGAFTPVCSAAHVPGYIENLPALRAKGVDVVAVLAYNDAYVMSAWGKANGVTGDDILFLSDPEAKFSKSIGWADDEGRTYRYAIIIDHGKVTFAKKERSKNVLESGSVATIKLPLIISALRNHANLAIRVVLTKSASYFLQGQSAEQPTIASIAKLPNVEAVYQDEDEMTESWVRGAGILHINLRKWADILVVAPLSANTLAKIVNGISDNLLTNVIRAWDTSGLVDGGARKRILVAPAMNAAMWLQPITKKQILVLDKEWGIEADAGNLEHQGWFEVLKPIEKSLACGDVGVGGMMEWTNIVGIIERRLDLIAPTK
;
A
#
# COMPACT_ATOMS: atom_id res chain seq x y z
N MET A 1 -9.82 10.14 18.46
CA MET A 1 -8.44 9.75 18.86
C MET A 1 -8.39 8.23 18.70
N SER A 2 -7.36 7.65 18.07
CA SER A 2 -7.33 6.21 17.82
C SER A 2 -7.07 5.42 19.09
N LEU A 3 -7.80 4.33 19.30
CA LEU A 3 -7.61 3.42 20.44
C LEU A 3 -6.22 2.77 20.40
N GLN A 4 -5.51 2.77 21.53
CA GLN A 4 -4.16 2.21 21.68
C GLN A 4 -4.13 1.13 22.77
N PRO A 5 -3.18 0.18 22.70
CA PRO A 5 -2.89 -0.72 23.82
C PRO A 5 -2.56 0.09 25.08
N GLY A 6 -3.24 -0.24 26.19
CA GLY A 6 -3.14 0.47 27.47
C GLY A 6 -4.35 1.34 27.78
N ASP A 7 -5.12 1.74 26.77
CA ASP A 7 -6.34 2.54 26.94
C ASP A 7 -7.43 1.75 27.65
N GLN A 8 -8.33 2.45 28.33
CA GLN A 8 -9.59 1.88 28.79
C GLN A 8 -10.55 1.78 27.60
N PHE A 9 -11.28 0.67 27.49
CA PHE A 9 -12.34 0.55 26.51
C PHE A 9 -13.40 1.64 26.75
N PRO A 10 -13.88 2.34 25.71
CA PRO A 10 -14.76 3.49 25.91
C PRO A 10 -16.02 3.13 26.68
N GLU A 11 -16.49 4.06 27.51
CA GLU A 11 -17.74 3.91 28.24
C GLU A 11 -18.95 4.09 27.32
N ASN A 12 -20.08 3.46 27.70
CA ASN A 12 -21.37 3.61 27.01
C ASN A 12 -21.36 3.23 25.52
N VAL A 13 -20.50 2.29 25.12
CA VAL A 13 -20.51 1.70 23.78
C VAL A 13 -21.69 0.73 23.69
N VAL A 14 -22.61 1.02 22.77
CA VAL A 14 -23.80 0.23 22.52
C VAL A 14 -23.84 -0.14 21.04
N PHE A 15 -23.98 -1.43 20.77
CA PHE A 15 -24.17 -1.99 19.43
C PHE A 15 -25.61 -2.48 19.25
N SER A 16 -26.02 -2.72 18.01
CA SER A 16 -27.29 -3.40 17.73
C SER A 16 -27.04 -4.87 17.40
N TYR A 17 -27.86 -5.76 17.93
CA TYR A 17 -27.65 -7.21 17.86
C TYR A 17 -28.99 -7.95 17.82
N ILE A 18 -29.07 -9.06 17.10
CA ILE A 18 -30.18 -10.02 17.19
C ILE A 18 -29.60 -11.32 17.76
N PRO A 19 -30.00 -11.72 18.98
CA PRO A 19 -29.60 -12.99 19.56
C PRO A 19 -29.93 -14.18 18.67
N TRP A 20 -28.98 -15.09 18.52
CA TRP A 20 -29.28 -16.39 17.94
C TRP A 20 -30.13 -17.20 18.92
N VAL A 21 -31.23 -17.77 18.41
CA VAL A 21 -32.07 -18.74 19.12
C VAL A 21 -32.47 -19.84 18.15
N GLU A 22 -32.58 -21.06 18.66
CA GLU A 22 -32.79 -22.27 17.86
C GLU A 22 -34.09 -22.20 17.03
N GLU A 23 -35.14 -21.61 17.59
CA GLU A 23 -36.45 -21.43 16.93
C GLU A 23 -36.38 -20.52 15.70
N SER A 24 -35.32 -19.73 15.58
CA SER A 24 -35.08 -18.82 14.45
C SER A 24 -33.78 -19.13 13.71
N ALA A 25 -33.25 -20.35 13.83
CA ALA A 25 -31.98 -20.72 13.22
C ALA A 25 -31.97 -20.61 11.68
N ASP A 26 -33.13 -20.71 11.02
CA ASP A 26 -33.25 -20.49 9.57
C ASP A 26 -32.83 -19.07 9.17
N ILE A 27 -32.06 -18.97 8.09
CA ILE A 27 -31.53 -17.69 7.57
C ILE A 27 -32.63 -16.70 7.16
N LYS A 28 -33.81 -17.19 6.77
CA LYS A 28 -34.97 -16.37 6.37
C LYS A 28 -35.82 -15.93 7.57
N SER A 29 -35.55 -16.46 8.76
CA SER A 29 -36.22 -16.04 10.00
C SER A 29 -35.47 -14.85 10.62
N CYS A 30 -36.21 -13.81 11.01
CA CYS A 30 -35.65 -12.64 11.68
C CYS A 30 -36.09 -12.58 13.14
N GLY A 31 -35.14 -12.31 14.04
CA GLY A 31 -35.43 -11.91 15.42
C GLY A 31 -35.63 -10.39 15.53
N ILE A 32 -35.89 -9.91 16.75
CA ILE A 32 -36.03 -8.48 17.05
C ILE A 32 -34.67 -7.93 17.50
N PRO A 33 -34.16 -6.85 16.88
CA PRO A 33 -32.92 -6.20 17.33
C PRO A 33 -33.05 -5.68 18.76
N ILE A 34 -32.00 -5.92 19.55
CA ILE A 34 -31.83 -5.37 20.89
C ILE A 34 -30.55 -4.51 20.95
N ASN A 35 -30.47 -3.69 21.99
CA ASN A 35 -29.25 -2.96 22.32
C ASN A 35 -28.30 -3.88 23.09
N TYR A 36 -27.07 -4.01 22.59
CA TYR A 36 -26.00 -4.73 23.24
C TYR A 36 -25.03 -3.73 23.88
N ASN A 37 -25.07 -3.60 25.21
CA ASN A 37 -24.21 -2.65 25.94
C ASN A 37 -22.82 -3.24 26.15
N ALA A 38 -21.98 -3.15 25.12
CA ALA A 38 -20.64 -3.72 25.10
C ALA A 38 -19.78 -3.29 26.30
N SER A 39 -19.80 -2.01 26.68
CA SER A 39 -18.99 -1.54 27.82
C SER A 39 -19.36 -2.23 29.14
N LYS A 40 -20.64 -2.56 29.35
CA LYS A 40 -21.09 -3.31 30.54
C LYS A 40 -20.85 -4.80 30.40
N GLU A 41 -21.23 -5.37 29.27
CA GLU A 41 -21.14 -6.82 29.01
C GLU A 41 -19.71 -7.35 28.96
N TRP A 42 -18.74 -6.49 28.62
CA TRP A 42 -17.33 -6.83 28.45
C TRP A 42 -16.43 -6.41 29.63
N ALA A 43 -16.97 -5.76 30.66
CA ALA A 43 -16.19 -5.16 31.75
C ALA A 43 -15.29 -6.19 32.47
N ASP A 44 -15.81 -7.39 32.71
CA ASP A 44 -15.11 -8.47 33.44
C ASP A 44 -14.73 -9.65 32.52
N LYS A 45 -14.60 -9.39 31.22
CA LYS A 45 -14.35 -10.44 30.21
C LYS A 45 -13.13 -10.14 29.36
N LYS A 46 -12.54 -11.18 28.80
CA LYS A 46 -11.57 -11.08 27.71
C LYS A 46 -12.28 -11.21 26.37
N VAL A 47 -12.19 -10.17 25.55
CA VAL A 47 -12.98 -10.01 24.32
C VAL A 47 -12.07 -9.81 23.12
N VAL A 48 -12.36 -10.53 22.03
CA VAL A 48 -11.76 -10.32 20.72
C VAL A 48 -12.81 -9.74 19.79
N VAL A 49 -12.59 -8.50 19.35
CA VAL A 49 -13.44 -7.82 18.36
C VAL A 49 -12.68 -7.73 17.06
N PHE A 50 -13.33 -8.07 15.94
CA PHE A 50 -12.83 -7.76 14.61
C PHE A 50 -13.90 -7.06 13.79
N ALA A 51 -13.53 -6.00 13.09
CA ALA A 51 -14.46 -5.23 12.27
C ALA A 51 -14.18 -5.44 10.79
N LEU A 52 -15.24 -5.41 9.99
CA LEU A 52 -15.21 -5.61 8.54
C LEU A 52 -16.07 -4.55 7.85
N PRO A 53 -15.65 -3.98 6.69
CA PRO A 53 -16.33 -2.89 6.01
C PRO A 53 -17.76 -3.17 5.60
N GLY A 54 -18.15 -4.44 5.54
CA GLY A 54 -19.53 -4.82 5.30
C GLY A 54 -19.71 -6.34 5.25
N ALA A 55 -20.89 -6.77 5.67
CA ALA A 55 -21.38 -8.13 5.50
C ALA A 55 -21.47 -8.50 4.01
N PHE A 56 -21.28 -9.78 3.69
CA PHE A 56 -21.37 -10.32 2.31
C PHE A 56 -20.42 -9.66 1.28
N THR A 57 -19.42 -8.90 1.72
CA THR A 57 -18.37 -8.36 0.82
C THR A 57 -17.29 -9.43 0.54
N PRO A 58 -16.61 -9.40 -0.62
CA PRO A 58 -15.88 -10.57 -1.14
C PRO A 58 -14.85 -11.17 -0.17
N VAL A 59 -13.82 -10.40 0.20
CA VAL A 59 -12.74 -10.90 1.08
C VAL A 59 -13.24 -11.13 2.52
N CYS A 60 -14.15 -10.27 2.99
CA CYS A 60 -14.70 -10.37 4.33
C CYS A 60 -15.48 -11.67 4.54
N SER A 61 -16.19 -12.13 3.52
CA SER A 61 -17.00 -13.36 3.57
C SER A 61 -16.22 -14.60 3.18
N ALA A 62 -15.30 -14.48 2.21
CA ALA A 62 -14.54 -15.63 1.71
C ALA A 62 -13.37 -16.04 2.62
N ALA A 63 -12.83 -15.12 3.44
CA ALA A 63 -11.61 -15.38 4.21
C ALA A 63 -11.67 -14.92 5.67
N HIS A 64 -12.13 -13.70 5.97
CA HIS A 64 -12.02 -13.17 7.33
C HIS A 64 -12.93 -13.88 8.33
N VAL A 65 -14.24 -13.89 8.11
CA VAL A 65 -15.18 -14.57 9.03
C VAL A 65 -14.87 -16.07 9.17
N PRO A 66 -14.66 -16.84 8.07
CA PRO A 66 -14.27 -18.25 8.18
C PRO A 66 -13.01 -18.46 9.02
N GLY A 67 -11.99 -17.62 8.86
CA GLY A 67 -10.76 -17.72 9.64
C GLY A 67 -10.96 -17.58 11.15
N TYR A 68 -11.88 -16.72 11.60
CA TYR A 68 -12.23 -16.61 13.02
C TYR A 68 -13.05 -17.81 13.53
N ILE A 69 -13.94 -18.35 12.69
CA ILE A 69 -14.73 -19.55 13.02
C ILE A 69 -13.78 -20.75 13.21
N GLU A 70 -12.88 -21.00 12.26
CA GLU A 70 -11.91 -22.09 12.32
C GLU A 70 -10.97 -21.98 13.54
N ASN A 71 -10.59 -20.76 13.91
CA ASN A 71 -9.69 -20.51 15.05
C ASN A 71 -10.41 -20.30 16.39
N LEU A 72 -11.73 -20.39 16.43
CA LEU A 72 -12.51 -20.16 17.64
C LEU A 72 -12.05 -21.04 18.82
N PRO A 73 -11.80 -22.36 18.66
CA PRO A 73 -11.30 -23.20 19.76
C PRO A 73 -9.97 -22.72 20.32
N ALA A 74 -9.06 -22.23 19.47
CA ALA A 74 -7.76 -21.71 19.87
C ALA A 74 -7.87 -20.36 20.60
N LEU A 75 -8.86 -19.54 20.27
CA LEU A 75 -9.18 -18.31 21.00
C LEU A 75 -9.74 -18.65 22.39
N ARG A 76 -10.70 -19.59 22.48
CA ARG A 76 -11.27 -20.06 23.76
C ARG A 76 -10.20 -20.65 24.68
N ALA A 77 -9.28 -21.45 24.15
CA ALA A 77 -8.15 -22.02 24.89
C ALA A 77 -7.22 -20.95 25.50
N LYS A 78 -7.21 -19.72 24.96
CA LYS A 78 -6.45 -18.56 25.50
C LYS A 78 -7.26 -17.71 26.48
N GLY A 79 -8.41 -18.23 26.94
CA GLY A 79 -9.30 -17.60 27.90
C GLY A 79 -10.14 -16.46 27.32
N VAL A 80 -10.45 -16.48 26.02
CA VAL A 80 -11.35 -15.48 25.41
C VAL A 80 -12.81 -15.86 25.70
N ASP A 81 -13.52 -14.98 26.40
CA ASP A 81 -14.93 -15.15 26.78
C ASP A 81 -15.90 -14.70 25.70
N VAL A 82 -15.51 -13.74 24.85
CA VAL A 82 -16.37 -13.26 23.75
C VAL A 82 -15.55 -13.04 22.49
N VAL A 83 -16.07 -13.54 21.36
CA VAL A 83 -15.60 -13.17 20.02
C VAL A 83 -16.73 -12.43 19.31
N ALA A 84 -16.46 -11.26 18.75
CA ALA A 84 -17.47 -10.45 18.08
C ALA A 84 -16.96 -9.90 16.74
N VAL A 85 -17.82 -9.97 15.72
CA VAL A 85 -17.62 -9.28 14.45
C VAL A 85 -18.46 -8.01 14.40
N LEU A 86 -17.87 -6.92 13.91
CA LEU A 86 -18.51 -5.61 13.80
C LEU A 86 -18.57 -5.14 12.34
N ALA A 87 -19.72 -4.62 11.89
CA ALA A 87 -19.84 -3.90 10.62
C ALA A 87 -20.89 -2.80 10.70
N TYR A 88 -20.88 -1.88 9.73
CA TYR A 88 -21.84 -0.77 9.66
C TYR A 88 -23.26 -1.20 9.27
N ASN A 89 -23.40 -2.41 8.72
CA ASN A 89 -24.69 -2.98 8.32
C ASN A 89 -25.64 -3.08 9.51
N ASP A 90 -26.95 -3.04 9.25
CA ASP A 90 -27.97 -3.20 10.29
C ASP A 90 -27.97 -4.61 10.92
N ALA A 91 -28.64 -4.75 12.07
CA ALA A 91 -28.65 -5.98 12.84
C ALA A 91 -29.33 -7.16 12.13
N TYR A 92 -30.27 -6.94 11.20
CA TYR A 92 -30.87 -8.02 10.42
C TYR A 92 -29.87 -8.60 9.44
N VAL A 93 -29.12 -7.74 8.74
CA VAL A 93 -28.05 -8.16 7.84
C VAL A 93 -26.95 -8.90 8.60
N MET A 94 -26.53 -8.39 9.77
CA MET A 94 -25.52 -9.05 10.60
C MET A 94 -26.00 -10.41 11.11
N SER A 95 -27.26 -10.53 11.55
CA SER A 95 -27.85 -11.80 11.98
C SER A 95 -27.91 -12.83 10.85
N ALA A 96 -28.41 -12.43 9.67
CA ALA A 96 -28.44 -13.29 8.50
C ALA A 96 -27.04 -13.73 8.06
N TRP A 97 -26.04 -12.84 8.18
CA TRP A 97 -24.65 -13.17 7.88
C TRP A 97 -24.06 -14.20 8.84
N GLY A 98 -24.36 -14.11 10.14
CA GLY A 98 -23.97 -15.13 11.12
C GLY A 98 -24.55 -16.50 10.77
N LYS A 99 -25.86 -16.55 10.49
CA LYS A 99 -26.56 -17.78 10.07
C LYS A 99 -26.01 -18.36 8.77
N ALA A 100 -25.71 -17.51 7.79
CA ALA A 100 -25.11 -17.92 6.52
C ALA A 100 -23.73 -18.59 6.70
N ASN A 101 -23.00 -18.25 7.77
CA ASN A 101 -21.72 -18.86 8.10
C ASN A 101 -21.85 -20.03 9.10
N GLY A 102 -23.08 -20.45 9.43
CA GLY A 102 -23.32 -21.58 10.34
C GLY A 102 -22.99 -21.28 11.81
N VAL A 103 -22.91 -20.01 12.20
CA VAL A 103 -22.65 -19.63 13.60
C VAL A 103 -23.91 -19.86 14.44
N THR A 104 -23.74 -20.53 15.58
CA THR A 104 -24.81 -20.87 16.53
C THR A 104 -24.56 -20.27 17.90
N GLY A 105 -25.62 -20.09 18.70
CA GLY A 105 -25.52 -19.58 20.07
C GLY A 105 -24.74 -18.28 20.16
N ASP A 106 -23.71 -18.27 21.02
CA ASP A 106 -22.80 -17.16 21.28
C ASP A 106 -21.36 -17.44 20.81
N ASP A 107 -21.18 -18.38 19.86
CA ASP A 107 -19.87 -18.73 19.31
C ASP A 107 -19.11 -17.50 18.80
N ILE A 108 -19.77 -16.70 17.97
CA ILE A 108 -19.34 -15.37 17.53
C ILE A 108 -20.55 -14.44 17.49
N LEU A 109 -20.46 -13.29 18.16
CA LEU A 109 -21.51 -12.27 18.12
C LEU A 109 -21.39 -11.44 16.83
N PHE A 110 -22.47 -11.37 16.05
CA PHE A 110 -22.54 -10.54 14.85
C PHE A 110 -23.20 -9.20 15.19
N LEU A 111 -22.38 -8.20 15.49
CA LEU A 111 -22.80 -6.90 15.99
C LEU A 111 -22.86 -5.84 14.88
N SER A 112 -23.90 -5.04 14.90
CA SER A 112 -24.04 -3.84 14.08
C SER A 112 -23.45 -2.64 14.83
N ASP A 113 -22.66 -1.81 14.12
CA ASP A 113 -22.22 -0.47 14.53
C ASP A 113 -23.04 0.56 13.75
N PRO A 114 -24.24 0.95 14.24
CA PRO A 114 -25.12 1.85 13.50
C PRO A 114 -24.40 3.17 13.20
N GLU A 115 -24.45 3.57 11.94
CA GLU A 115 -23.74 4.76 11.42
C GLU A 115 -22.22 4.74 11.65
N ALA A 116 -21.64 3.56 11.91
CA ALA A 116 -20.26 3.37 12.33
C ALA A 116 -19.88 4.24 13.55
N LYS A 117 -20.82 4.50 14.46
CA LYS A 117 -20.64 5.44 15.57
C LYS A 117 -19.42 5.13 16.42
N PHE A 118 -19.23 3.86 16.82
CA PHE A 118 -18.06 3.46 17.59
C PHE A 118 -16.79 3.61 16.74
N SER A 119 -16.80 3.06 15.54
CA SER A 119 -15.65 3.07 14.63
C SER A 119 -15.21 4.49 14.28
N LYS A 120 -16.13 5.44 14.09
CA LYS A 120 -15.86 6.87 13.90
C LYS A 120 -15.20 7.50 15.12
N SER A 121 -15.65 7.15 16.33
CA SER A 121 -15.10 7.74 17.56
C SER A 121 -13.60 7.44 17.75
N ILE A 122 -13.16 6.28 17.25
CA ILE A 122 -11.75 5.85 17.22
C ILE A 122 -11.03 6.16 15.90
N GLY A 123 -11.67 6.88 14.97
CA GLY A 123 -11.09 7.27 13.68
C GLY A 123 -10.89 6.09 12.70
N TRP A 124 -11.62 5.00 12.89
CA TRP A 124 -11.53 3.76 12.11
C TRP A 124 -12.79 3.48 11.26
N ALA A 125 -13.40 4.54 10.72
CA ALA A 125 -14.41 4.47 9.67
C ALA A 125 -13.98 5.32 8.47
N ASP A 126 -14.50 5.01 7.27
CA ASP A 126 -14.32 5.82 6.07
C ASP A 126 -15.35 6.98 6.00
N ASP A 127 -15.16 7.88 5.05
CA ASP A 127 -16.01 9.07 4.87
C ASP A 127 -17.43 8.70 4.40
N GLU A 128 -17.62 7.49 3.88
CA GLU A 128 -18.93 6.92 3.50
C GLU A 128 -19.66 6.31 4.70
N GLY A 129 -19.03 6.29 5.88
CA GLY A 129 -19.61 5.77 7.12
C GLY A 129 -19.50 4.25 7.26
N ARG A 130 -18.64 3.57 6.50
CA ARG A 130 -18.33 2.15 6.70
C ARG A 130 -17.18 1.98 7.68
N THR A 131 -17.17 0.86 8.39
CA THR A 131 -16.04 0.51 9.25
C THR A 131 -14.80 0.17 8.40
N TYR A 132 -13.60 0.50 8.86
CA TYR A 132 -12.41 -0.13 8.30
C TYR A 132 -12.30 -1.57 8.83
N ARG A 133 -11.38 -2.34 8.24
CA ARG A 133 -10.98 -3.62 8.84
C ARG A 133 -10.06 -3.36 10.02
N TYR A 134 -10.35 -3.94 11.17
CA TYR A 134 -9.51 -3.78 12.35
C TYR A 134 -9.76 -4.91 13.36
N ALA A 135 -8.85 -5.07 14.31
CA ALA A 135 -9.04 -5.98 15.44
C ALA A 135 -8.66 -5.31 16.76
N ILE A 136 -9.42 -5.60 17.80
CA ILE A 136 -9.24 -5.11 19.16
C ILE A 136 -9.30 -6.31 20.10
N ILE A 137 -8.37 -6.39 21.05
CA ILE A 137 -8.43 -7.31 22.18
C ILE A 137 -8.60 -6.47 23.44
N ILE A 138 -9.64 -6.80 24.20
CA ILE A 138 -10.00 -6.17 25.46
C ILE A 138 -9.85 -7.24 26.54
N ASP A 139 -9.26 -6.88 27.67
CA ASP A 139 -9.04 -7.76 28.81
C ASP A 139 -9.50 -7.02 30.06
N HIS A 140 -10.66 -7.40 30.60
CA HIS A 140 -11.30 -6.78 31.78
C HIS A 140 -11.41 -5.25 31.63
N GLY A 141 -12.03 -4.81 30.54
CA GLY A 141 -12.20 -3.40 30.19
C GLY A 141 -10.95 -2.69 29.67
N LYS A 142 -9.76 -3.30 29.76
CA LYS A 142 -8.51 -2.69 29.27
C LYS A 142 -8.17 -3.16 27.86
N VAL A 143 -7.81 -2.24 26.98
CA VAL A 143 -7.39 -2.55 25.62
C VAL A 143 -5.96 -3.09 25.65
N THR A 144 -5.76 -4.36 25.25
CA THR A 144 -4.43 -5.00 25.21
C THR A 144 -3.87 -5.08 23.79
N PHE A 145 -4.75 -5.03 22.79
CA PHE A 145 -4.37 -4.94 21.38
C PHE A 145 -5.40 -4.09 20.65
N ALA A 146 -4.95 -3.19 19.79
CA ALA A 146 -5.84 -2.42 18.93
C ALA A 146 -5.09 -2.09 17.66
N LYS A 147 -5.48 -2.69 16.55
CA LYS A 147 -4.88 -2.40 15.24
C LYS A 147 -5.94 -2.37 14.16
N LYS A 148 -5.98 -1.25 13.46
CA LYS A 148 -6.57 -1.20 12.12
C LYS A 148 -5.75 -2.06 11.17
N GLU A 149 -6.42 -2.91 10.39
CA GLU A 149 -5.81 -3.60 9.26
C GLU A 149 -5.11 -2.54 8.44
N ARG A 150 -3.80 -2.72 8.27
CA ARG A 150 -3.02 -1.81 7.45
C ARG A 150 -3.65 -1.87 6.07
N SER A 151 -4.06 -0.74 5.53
CA SER A 151 -4.18 -0.60 4.08
C SER A 151 -2.85 -1.10 3.53
N LYS A 152 -2.87 -2.25 2.83
CA LYS A 152 -1.68 -2.76 2.15
C LYS A 152 -1.24 -1.67 1.19
N ASN A 153 -0.23 -0.89 1.55
CA ASN A 153 0.34 0.10 0.65
C ASN A 153 1.81 -0.16 0.54
N VAL A 154 2.43 0.45 -0.48
CA VAL A 154 3.73 0.09 -1.06
C VAL A 154 4.35 1.27 -1.90
N LEU A 155 5.69 1.44 -2.11
CA LEU A 155 6.40 2.62 -2.72
C LEU A 155 6.87 2.51 -4.17
N GLU A 156 7.16 3.71 -4.69
CA GLU A 156 6.93 4.10 -6.08
C GLU A 156 5.56 3.55 -6.49
N SER A 157 5.30 3.28 -7.75
CA SER A 157 4.18 2.40 -8.03
C SER A 157 4.29 1.17 -7.15
N GLY A 158 3.28 0.92 -6.33
CA GLY A 158 3.61 0.41 -5.01
C GLY A 158 4.26 -0.98 -4.98
N SER A 159 5.58 -1.04 -4.81
CA SER A 159 6.36 -2.26 -4.50
C SER A 159 7.24 -2.17 -3.23
N VAL A 160 7.24 -3.23 -2.42
CA VAL A 160 7.73 -3.19 -1.01
C VAL A 160 9.21 -2.86 -0.97
N ALA A 161 9.89 -3.13 -2.08
CA ALA A 161 11.30 -2.89 -2.31
C ALA A 161 11.75 -1.45 -2.05
N THR A 162 10.86 -0.49 -1.96
CA THR A 162 11.28 0.90 -1.80
C THR A 162 11.66 1.33 -0.41
N ILE A 163 11.51 0.45 0.58
CA ILE A 163 12.26 0.56 1.84
C ILE A 163 13.79 0.58 1.60
N LYS A 164 14.25 0.26 0.37
CA LYS A 164 15.65 0.35 -0.06
C LYS A 164 16.05 1.71 -0.65
N LEU A 165 15.11 2.64 -0.89
CA LEU A 165 15.43 4.00 -1.34
C LEU A 165 16.46 4.73 -0.44
N PRO A 166 16.35 4.70 0.90
CA PRO A 166 17.36 5.32 1.76
C PRO A 166 18.76 4.74 1.55
N LEU A 167 18.87 3.44 1.27
CA LEU A 167 20.14 2.76 1.04
C LEU A 167 20.77 3.18 -0.29
N ILE A 168 19.96 3.26 -1.36
CA ILE A 168 20.42 3.73 -2.68
C ILE A 168 20.97 5.16 -2.58
N ILE A 169 20.20 6.08 -1.99
CA ILE A 169 20.63 7.48 -1.81
C ILE A 169 21.88 7.55 -0.94
N SER A 170 21.90 6.83 0.19
CA SER A 170 23.04 6.87 1.11
C SER A 170 24.33 6.30 0.50
N ALA A 171 24.23 5.35 -0.43
CA ALA A 171 25.40 4.80 -1.12
C ALA A 171 26.00 5.79 -2.13
N LEU A 172 25.19 6.68 -2.69
CA LEU A 172 25.60 7.71 -3.64
C LEU A 172 26.17 8.98 -2.97
N ARG A 173 26.23 9.03 -1.63
CA ARG A 173 26.63 10.20 -0.83
C ARG A 173 28.01 10.77 -1.12
N ASN A 174 28.93 9.97 -1.66
CA ASN A 174 30.33 10.37 -1.85
C ASN A 174 30.55 11.09 -3.19
N HIS A 175 29.53 11.15 -4.05
CA HIS A 175 29.60 11.82 -5.34
C HIS A 175 29.23 13.30 -5.17
N ALA A 176 30.23 14.17 -5.02
CA ALA A 176 30.01 15.60 -4.76
C ALA A 176 29.32 16.36 -5.90
N ASN A 177 29.40 15.84 -7.12
CA ASN A 177 28.78 16.42 -8.32
C ASN A 177 27.39 15.81 -8.63
N LEU A 178 26.82 15.05 -7.70
CA LEU A 178 25.52 14.41 -7.87
C LEU A 178 24.46 15.18 -7.07
N ALA A 179 23.38 15.56 -7.74
CA ALA A 179 22.17 16.09 -7.12
C ALA A 179 20.99 15.13 -7.36
N ILE A 180 20.18 14.92 -6.33
CA ILE A 180 19.08 13.94 -6.33
C ILE A 180 17.78 14.67 -6.00
N ARG A 181 16.78 14.52 -6.87
CA ARG A 181 15.39 14.90 -6.59
C ARG A 181 14.55 13.64 -6.57
N VAL A 182 13.78 13.47 -5.50
CA VAL A 182 12.95 12.29 -5.29
C VAL A 182 11.52 12.63 -5.67
N VAL A 183 10.86 11.76 -6.45
CA VAL A 183 9.43 11.87 -6.75
C VAL A 183 8.72 10.66 -6.13
N LEU A 184 7.76 10.92 -5.25
CA LEU A 184 7.00 9.89 -4.54
C LEU A 184 5.55 9.87 -5.03
N THR A 185 5.10 8.72 -5.52
CA THR A 185 3.66 8.51 -5.76
C THR A 185 2.90 8.48 -4.43
N LYS A 186 1.58 8.65 -4.47
CA LYS A 186 0.73 8.47 -3.29
C LYS A 186 0.91 7.10 -2.62
N SER A 187 0.96 6.01 -3.39
CA SER A 187 1.23 4.67 -2.86
C SER A 187 2.55 4.64 -2.10
N ALA A 188 3.55 5.32 -2.63
CA ALA A 188 4.87 5.36 -2.07
C ALA A 188 5.00 5.95 -0.71
N SER A 189 4.47 7.14 -0.55
CA SER A 189 4.55 7.87 0.70
C SER A 189 4.16 7.02 1.92
N TYR A 190 3.37 5.93 1.76
CA TYR A 190 3.07 4.96 2.81
C TYR A 190 4.23 4.10 3.36
N PHE A 191 5.40 3.86 2.73
CA PHE A 191 6.52 3.09 3.37
C PHE A 191 7.53 4.02 4.03
N LEU A 192 7.32 5.34 3.95
CA LEU A 192 8.24 6.34 4.48
C LEU A 192 7.54 7.21 5.51
N GLN A 193 6.87 6.58 6.47
CA GLN A 193 6.17 7.30 7.55
C GLN A 193 6.86 7.14 8.90
N GLY A 194 8.12 6.69 8.93
CA GLY A 194 8.88 6.52 10.17
C GLY A 194 8.53 5.25 10.93
N GLN A 195 8.04 4.21 10.25
CA GLN A 195 7.53 2.99 10.90
C GLN A 195 8.65 2.10 11.46
N SER A 196 9.87 2.22 10.93
CA SER A 196 11.05 1.50 11.39
C SER A 196 12.33 2.18 10.89
N ALA A 197 13.50 1.69 11.30
CA ALA A 197 14.78 2.19 10.79
C ALA A 197 14.92 2.04 9.26
N GLU A 198 14.32 0.99 8.67
CA GLU A 198 14.29 0.78 7.21
C GLU A 198 13.19 1.58 6.50
N GLN A 199 12.29 2.23 7.26
CA GLN A 199 11.13 2.97 6.77
C GLN A 199 11.11 4.38 7.37
N PRO A 200 12.13 5.21 7.06
CA PRO A 200 12.28 6.54 7.65
C PRO A 200 11.18 7.48 7.14
N THR A 201 10.99 8.64 7.78
CA THR A 201 10.00 9.63 7.32
C THR A 201 10.43 10.29 6.00
N ILE A 202 9.49 10.83 5.22
CA ILE A 202 9.80 11.69 4.05
C ILE A 202 10.72 12.85 4.44
N ALA A 203 10.48 13.48 5.59
CA ALA A 203 11.34 14.55 6.11
C ALA A 203 12.76 14.07 6.43
N SER A 204 12.95 12.79 6.77
CA SER A 204 14.27 12.19 6.94
C SER A 204 14.95 11.93 5.59
N ILE A 205 14.21 11.50 4.57
CA ILE A 205 14.74 11.34 3.21
C ILE A 205 15.24 12.66 2.65
N ALA A 206 14.47 13.74 2.84
CA ALA A 206 14.85 15.09 2.41
C ALA A 206 16.16 15.60 3.06
N LYS A 207 16.63 14.97 4.14
CA LYS A 207 17.89 15.31 4.83
C LYS A 207 19.05 14.39 4.43
N LEU A 208 18.83 13.41 3.58
CA LEU A 208 19.90 12.52 3.13
C LEU A 208 20.89 13.27 2.23
N PRO A 209 22.17 12.85 2.18
CA PRO A 209 23.17 13.48 1.34
C PRO A 209 22.72 13.56 -0.13
N ASN A 210 23.08 14.65 -0.80
CA ASN A 210 22.79 14.91 -2.21
C ASN A 210 21.30 15.06 -2.57
N VAL A 211 20.36 14.95 -1.62
CA VAL A 211 18.93 15.18 -1.87
C VAL A 211 18.62 16.67 -1.84
N GLU A 212 18.20 17.24 -2.96
CA GLU A 212 17.77 18.64 -3.05
C GLU A 212 16.30 18.83 -2.67
N ALA A 213 15.45 17.87 -3.06
CA ALA A 213 14.01 17.97 -2.88
C ALA A 213 13.35 16.59 -2.93
N VAL A 214 12.20 16.48 -2.26
CA VAL A 214 11.28 15.35 -2.33
C VAL A 214 9.92 15.89 -2.73
N TYR A 215 9.37 15.42 -3.84
CA TYR A 215 8.09 15.86 -4.41
C TYR A 215 7.03 14.77 -4.33
N GLN A 216 5.78 15.18 -4.17
CA GLN A 216 4.57 14.37 -4.20
C GLN A 216 3.60 14.92 -5.26
N ASP A 217 2.51 14.21 -5.52
CA ASP A 217 1.51 14.62 -6.52
C ASP A 217 0.90 15.98 -6.17
N GLU A 218 0.75 16.27 -4.88
CA GLU A 218 0.22 17.53 -4.36
C GLU A 218 1.11 18.74 -4.68
N ASP A 219 2.42 18.53 -4.90
CA ASP A 219 3.35 19.62 -5.24
C ASP A 219 3.21 20.08 -6.70
N GLU A 220 2.52 19.30 -7.54
CA GLU A 220 2.28 19.65 -8.94
C GLU A 220 1.19 20.72 -9.08
N MET A 221 0.21 20.73 -8.17
CA MET A 221 -0.92 21.65 -8.20
C MET A 221 -0.74 22.76 -7.16
N THR A 222 -0.19 23.88 -7.61
CA THR A 222 -0.25 25.13 -6.81
C THR A 222 -1.58 25.83 -7.06
N GLU A 223 -2.26 26.27 -5.99
CA GLU A 223 -3.60 26.90 -6.06
C GLU A 223 -3.65 28.21 -6.89
N SER A 224 -2.51 28.71 -7.37
CA SER A 224 -2.37 30.01 -8.05
C SER A 224 -1.48 29.94 -9.30
N TRP A 225 -1.62 28.91 -10.14
CA TRP A 225 -0.89 28.89 -11.41
C TRP A 225 -1.33 30.05 -12.32
N VAL A 226 -0.35 30.82 -12.79
CA VAL A 226 -0.53 31.88 -13.80
C VAL A 226 0.31 31.57 -15.03
N ARG A 227 -0.10 32.09 -16.19
CA ARG A 227 0.64 31.89 -17.45
C ARG A 227 2.08 32.39 -17.29
N GLY A 228 3.04 31.51 -17.55
CA GLY A 228 4.48 31.78 -17.36
C GLY A 228 5.09 31.15 -16.11
N ALA A 229 4.27 30.67 -15.17
CA ALA A 229 4.75 29.88 -14.05
C ALA A 229 5.22 28.49 -14.53
N GLY A 230 6.32 28.01 -13.96
CA GLY A 230 6.91 26.71 -14.29
C GLY A 230 5.95 25.56 -13.95
N ILE A 231 5.94 24.54 -14.80
CA ILE A 231 5.16 23.31 -14.58
C ILE A 231 6.12 22.27 -14.01
N LEU A 232 5.81 21.73 -12.81
CA LEU A 232 6.75 20.91 -12.04
C LEU A 232 7.29 19.71 -12.84
N HIS A 233 6.43 18.89 -13.45
CA HIS A 233 6.88 17.73 -14.22
C HIS A 233 7.77 18.11 -15.43
N ILE A 234 7.51 19.26 -16.06
CA ILE A 234 8.34 19.77 -17.16
C ILE A 234 9.70 20.22 -16.63
N ASN A 235 9.73 20.90 -15.48
CA ASN A 235 10.97 21.34 -14.85
C ASN A 235 11.83 20.14 -14.40
N LEU A 236 11.20 19.12 -13.82
CA LEU A 236 11.88 17.88 -13.43
C LEU A 236 12.48 17.17 -14.64
N ARG A 237 11.71 17.05 -15.74
CA ARG A 237 12.21 16.47 -16.99
C ARG A 237 13.40 17.24 -17.55
N LYS A 238 13.34 18.58 -17.58
CA LYS A 238 14.45 19.41 -18.05
C LYS A 238 15.70 19.27 -17.18
N TRP A 239 15.51 19.24 -15.86
CA TRP A 239 16.57 19.16 -14.86
C TRP A 239 17.30 17.81 -14.85
N ALA A 240 16.58 16.70 -15.02
CA ALA A 240 17.16 15.38 -14.87
C ALA A 240 18.07 15.01 -16.06
N ASP A 241 19.28 14.50 -15.78
CA ASP A 241 20.14 13.84 -16.77
C ASP A 241 19.71 12.39 -17.03
N ILE A 242 19.23 11.73 -15.97
CA ILE A 242 18.68 10.37 -15.98
C ILE A 242 17.48 10.29 -15.05
N LEU A 243 16.49 9.47 -15.39
CA LEU A 243 15.40 9.09 -14.49
C LEU A 243 15.60 7.64 -14.05
N VAL A 244 15.45 7.38 -12.75
CA VAL A 244 15.48 6.03 -12.18
C VAL A 244 14.15 5.77 -11.49
N VAL A 245 13.48 4.68 -11.87
CA VAL A 245 12.25 4.17 -11.23
C VAL A 245 12.61 2.84 -10.56
N ALA A 246 12.97 2.91 -9.27
CA ALA A 246 13.39 1.76 -8.49
C ALA A 246 12.71 1.76 -7.10
N PRO A 247 11.55 1.08 -6.94
CA PRO A 247 10.97 0.07 -7.82
C PRO A 247 9.86 0.50 -8.79
N LEU A 248 9.82 -0.18 -9.95
CA LEU A 248 8.67 -0.19 -10.86
C LEU A 248 7.71 -1.36 -10.53
N SER A 249 6.55 -1.11 -9.93
CA SER A 249 5.45 -2.07 -9.85
C SER A 249 4.66 -2.22 -11.14
N ALA A 250 3.87 -3.29 -11.17
CA ALA A 250 2.97 -3.60 -12.28
C ALA A 250 1.98 -2.47 -12.59
N ASN A 251 1.54 -1.69 -11.59
CA ASN A 251 0.55 -0.65 -11.83
C ASN A 251 1.12 0.51 -12.66
N THR A 252 2.28 1.05 -12.29
CA THR A 252 2.89 2.11 -13.12
C THR A 252 3.52 1.57 -14.37
N LEU A 253 4.02 0.32 -14.38
CA LEU A 253 4.38 -0.34 -15.63
C LEU A 253 3.18 -0.32 -16.61
N ALA A 254 1.99 -0.70 -16.14
CA ALA A 254 0.78 -0.66 -16.93
C ALA A 254 0.41 0.76 -17.38
N LYS A 255 0.50 1.76 -16.48
CA LYS A 255 0.23 3.16 -16.84
C LYS A 255 1.18 3.68 -17.92
N ILE A 256 2.48 3.46 -17.73
CA ILE A 256 3.53 3.89 -18.67
C ILE A 256 3.29 3.29 -20.06
N VAL A 257 3.12 1.96 -20.14
CA VAL A 257 2.95 1.28 -21.43
C VAL A 257 1.66 1.70 -22.14
N ASN A 258 0.60 2.03 -21.40
CA ASN A 258 -0.66 2.50 -21.98
C ASN A 258 -0.75 4.03 -22.12
N GLY A 259 0.33 4.76 -21.82
CA GLY A 259 0.37 6.22 -21.97
C GLY A 259 -0.50 6.99 -20.97
N ILE A 260 -0.85 6.39 -19.83
CA ILE A 260 -1.61 7.05 -18.76
C ILE A 260 -0.67 7.99 -17.99
N SER A 261 -1.05 9.27 -17.92
CA SER A 261 -0.33 10.34 -17.24
C SER A 261 -1.27 11.05 -16.25
N ASP A 262 -1.43 10.47 -15.06
CA ASP A 262 -2.45 10.84 -14.06
C ASP A 262 -1.86 11.17 -12.68
N ASN A 263 -0.53 11.20 -12.58
CA ASN A 263 0.24 11.55 -11.38
C ASN A 263 1.60 12.12 -11.80
N LEU A 264 2.30 12.77 -10.87
CA LEU A 264 3.53 13.53 -11.15
C LEU A 264 4.60 12.67 -11.84
N LEU A 265 4.83 11.44 -11.36
CA LEU A 265 5.80 10.52 -11.95
C LEU A 265 5.43 10.17 -13.41
N THR A 266 4.18 9.78 -13.65
CA THR A 266 3.74 9.44 -15.02
C THR A 266 3.70 10.65 -15.94
N ASN A 267 3.46 11.86 -15.42
CA ASN A 267 3.55 13.11 -16.18
C ASN A 267 4.99 13.39 -16.61
N VAL A 268 5.97 13.22 -15.72
CA VAL A 268 7.41 13.33 -16.05
C VAL A 268 7.80 12.34 -17.14
N ILE A 269 7.41 11.07 -17.00
CA ILE A 269 7.73 10.01 -17.97
C ILE A 269 7.06 10.29 -19.32
N ARG A 270 5.80 10.73 -19.33
CA ARG A 270 5.07 11.04 -20.57
C ARG A 270 5.68 12.23 -21.32
N ALA A 271 6.23 13.18 -20.57
CA ALA A 271 6.89 14.38 -21.08
C ALA A 271 8.39 14.19 -21.35
N TRP A 272 8.94 12.98 -21.18
CA TRP A 272 10.36 12.68 -21.34
C TRP A 272 10.83 12.96 -22.78
N ASP A 273 11.98 13.60 -22.93
CA ASP A 273 12.56 13.85 -24.25
C ASP A 273 13.28 12.60 -24.76
N THR A 274 12.54 11.78 -25.49
CA THR A 274 13.05 10.56 -26.13
C THR A 274 13.86 10.84 -27.39
N SER A 275 13.72 12.04 -27.96
CA SER A 275 14.33 12.42 -29.23
C SER A 275 15.69 13.11 -29.07
N GLY A 276 15.87 13.82 -27.94
CA GLY A 276 16.97 14.75 -27.71
C GLY A 276 16.74 16.12 -28.36
N LEU A 277 15.64 16.34 -29.09
CA LEU A 277 15.37 17.57 -29.83
C LEU A 277 14.76 18.68 -28.95
N VAL A 278 14.28 18.35 -27.74
CA VAL A 278 13.56 19.28 -26.86
C VAL A 278 14.48 19.86 -25.79
N ASP A 279 15.38 19.03 -25.21
CA ASP A 279 16.28 19.40 -24.11
C ASP A 279 17.74 19.64 -24.58
N GLY A 280 17.92 20.29 -25.74
CA GLY A 280 19.23 20.80 -26.15
C GLY A 280 20.21 19.76 -26.72
N GLY A 281 19.71 18.63 -27.25
CA GLY A 281 20.49 17.69 -28.06
C GLY A 281 20.88 16.38 -27.37
N ALA A 282 20.71 16.26 -26.05
CA ALA A 282 21.07 15.05 -25.31
C ALA A 282 19.87 14.11 -25.13
N ARG A 283 19.97 12.88 -25.65
CA ARG A 283 18.97 11.83 -25.38
C ARG A 283 19.12 11.33 -23.95
N LYS A 284 18.07 11.52 -23.16
CA LYS A 284 18.03 11.15 -21.74
C LYS A 284 17.44 9.75 -21.54
N ARG A 285 17.89 9.05 -20.51
CA ARG A 285 17.53 7.64 -20.26
C ARG A 285 16.61 7.48 -19.05
N ILE A 286 15.77 6.46 -19.09
CA ILE A 286 14.96 5.99 -17.97
C ILE A 286 15.41 4.58 -17.59
N LEU A 287 15.99 4.44 -16.40
CA LEU A 287 16.24 3.14 -15.78
C LEU A 287 15.00 2.71 -15.02
N VAL A 288 14.56 1.47 -15.19
CA VAL A 288 13.44 0.92 -14.42
C VAL A 288 13.83 -0.40 -13.77
N ALA A 289 13.53 -0.57 -12.49
CA ALA A 289 13.75 -1.81 -11.76
C ALA A 289 12.42 -2.44 -11.35
N PRO A 290 11.84 -3.34 -12.19
CA PRO A 290 10.59 -4.00 -11.87
C PRO A 290 10.64 -4.73 -10.53
N ALA A 291 9.60 -4.57 -9.73
CA ALA A 291 9.47 -5.27 -8.47
C ALA A 291 8.00 -5.57 -8.17
N MET A 292 7.64 -6.84 -8.10
CA MET A 292 6.26 -7.29 -7.86
C MET A 292 6.25 -8.73 -7.37
N ASN A 293 5.10 -9.21 -6.89
CA ASN A 293 4.95 -10.63 -6.55
C ASN A 293 5.23 -11.53 -7.77
N ALA A 294 5.70 -12.75 -7.54
CA ALA A 294 6.04 -13.69 -8.62
C ALA A 294 4.86 -14.01 -9.55
N ALA A 295 3.64 -14.16 -9.02
CA ALA A 295 2.46 -14.36 -9.84
C ALA A 295 2.14 -13.16 -10.72
N MET A 296 2.43 -11.94 -10.26
CA MET A 296 2.30 -10.72 -11.06
C MET A 296 3.36 -10.69 -12.16
N TRP A 297 4.61 -11.05 -11.84
CA TRP A 297 5.71 -11.06 -12.81
C TRP A 297 5.48 -12.07 -13.94
N LEU A 298 5.00 -13.28 -13.60
CA LEU A 298 4.71 -14.34 -14.56
C LEU A 298 3.43 -14.09 -15.38
N GLN A 299 2.68 -13.03 -15.06
CA GLN A 299 1.42 -12.74 -15.71
C GLN A 299 1.64 -12.29 -17.18
N PRO A 300 0.85 -12.79 -18.16
CA PRO A 300 1.07 -12.50 -19.59
C PRO A 300 1.03 -11.02 -19.99
N ILE A 301 0.25 -10.19 -19.31
CA ILE A 301 0.18 -8.73 -19.48
C ILE A 301 1.50 -8.10 -19.05
N THR A 302 2.07 -8.50 -17.90
CA THR A 302 3.40 -8.03 -17.48
C THR A 302 4.46 -8.41 -18.49
N LYS A 303 4.43 -9.65 -19.02
CA LYS A 303 5.34 -10.05 -20.11
C LYS A 303 5.22 -9.14 -21.33
N LYS A 304 4.00 -8.84 -21.78
CA LYS A 304 3.76 -7.91 -22.92
C LYS A 304 4.28 -6.51 -22.62
N GLN A 305 4.01 -5.97 -21.43
CA GLN A 305 4.44 -4.63 -21.03
C GLN A 305 5.96 -4.51 -20.93
N ILE A 306 6.64 -5.52 -20.38
CA ILE A 306 8.10 -5.56 -20.32
C ILE A 306 8.70 -5.65 -21.73
N LEU A 307 8.09 -6.41 -22.65
CA LEU A 307 8.55 -6.45 -24.04
C LEU A 307 8.48 -5.07 -24.71
N VAL A 308 7.44 -4.27 -24.44
CA VAL A 308 7.39 -2.88 -24.94
C VAL A 308 8.59 -2.08 -24.40
N LEU A 309 8.83 -2.10 -23.09
CA LEU A 309 9.96 -1.35 -22.50
C LEU A 309 11.34 -1.84 -22.96
N ASP A 310 11.53 -3.16 -23.12
CA ASP A 310 12.82 -3.78 -23.42
C ASP A 310 13.13 -3.85 -24.93
N LYS A 311 12.11 -3.97 -25.78
CA LYS A 311 12.28 -4.19 -27.24
C LYS A 311 11.87 -3.01 -28.08
N GLU A 312 10.74 -2.39 -27.77
CA GLU A 312 10.26 -1.26 -28.58
C GLU A 312 10.90 0.05 -28.12
N TRP A 313 11.00 0.24 -26.81
CA TRP A 313 11.55 1.46 -26.21
C TRP A 313 12.92 1.24 -25.56
N GLY A 314 13.49 0.04 -25.72
CA GLY A 314 14.75 -0.36 -25.09
C GLY A 314 15.98 0.24 -25.77
N ILE A 315 17.00 0.56 -24.97
CA ILE A 315 18.30 0.98 -25.49
C ILE A 315 19.06 -0.25 -26.02
N GLU A 316 19.31 -0.29 -27.34
CA GLU A 316 20.20 -1.30 -27.92
C GLU A 316 21.67 -0.99 -27.65
N ALA A 317 22.47 -2.02 -27.37
CA ALA A 317 23.87 -1.86 -26.98
C ALA A 317 24.82 -1.48 -28.14
N ASP A 318 24.41 -1.67 -29.41
CA ASP A 318 25.32 -1.66 -30.58
C ASP A 318 24.78 -0.94 -31.84
N ALA A 319 23.75 -0.09 -31.72
CA ALA A 319 23.23 0.63 -32.88
C ALA A 319 24.04 1.91 -33.12
N GLY A 320 24.98 1.89 -34.07
CA GLY A 320 25.69 3.06 -34.61
C GLY A 320 24.78 4.07 -35.34
N ASN A 321 23.46 3.95 -35.19
CA ASN A 321 22.45 4.81 -35.80
C ASN A 321 21.61 5.47 -34.69
N LEU A 322 21.90 6.74 -34.42
CA LEU A 322 21.32 7.54 -33.32
C LEU A 322 19.81 7.77 -33.45
N GLU A 323 19.22 7.55 -34.64
CA GLU A 323 17.78 7.79 -34.86
C GLU A 323 16.89 6.72 -34.21
N HIS A 324 17.36 5.47 -34.06
CA HIS A 324 16.54 4.31 -33.67
C HIS A 324 16.84 3.75 -32.26
N GLN A 325 17.60 4.46 -31.42
CA GLN A 325 17.84 4.00 -30.05
C GLN A 325 16.63 4.29 -29.15
N GLY A 326 16.19 3.31 -28.36
CA GLY A 326 15.19 3.53 -27.31
C GLY A 326 15.70 4.41 -26.17
N TRP A 327 14.91 4.53 -25.11
CA TRP A 327 15.18 5.38 -23.95
C TRP A 327 14.94 4.69 -22.61
N PHE A 328 14.49 3.43 -22.60
CA PHE A 328 14.33 2.61 -21.41
C PHE A 328 15.47 1.60 -21.25
N GLU A 329 15.90 1.37 -20.02
CA GLU A 329 16.76 0.26 -19.63
C GLU A 329 16.09 -0.52 -18.48
N VAL A 330 15.69 -1.77 -18.77
CA VAL A 330 14.98 -2.62 -17.81
C VAL A 330 15.98 -3.41 -16.96
N LEU A 331 16.07 -3.06 -15.68
CA LEU A 331 16.88 -3.76 -14.68
C LEU A 331 16.15 -5.02 -14.21
N LYS A 332 16.45 -6.15 -14.84
CA LYS A 332 15.72 -7.41 -14.66
C LYS A 332 15.56 -7.79 -13.17
N PRO A 333 14.36 -8.24 -12.75
CA PRO A 333 14.15 -8.70 -11.39
C PRO A 333 14.92 -9.98 -11.11
N ILE A 334 15.12 -10.26 -9.84
CA ILE A 334 15.78 -11.46 -9.34
C ILE A 334 14.77 -12.42 -8.71
N GLU A 335 15.19 -13.66 -8.59
CA GLU A 335 14.53 -14.66 -7.77
C GLU A 335 14.97 -14.50 -6.31
N LYS A 336 14.01 -14.32 -5.40
CA LYS A 336 14.27 -14.29 -3.96
C LYS A 336 13.01 -14.56 -3.16
N SER A 337 13.17 -14.75 -1.84
CA SER A 337 12.06 -14.66 -0.91
C SER A 337 11.46 -13.26 -0.93
N LEU A 338 10.17 -13.17 -1.26
CA LEU A 338 9.42 -11.94 -1.40
C LEU A 338 8.78 -11.54 -0.07
N ALA A 339 8.38 -10.27 0.05
CA ALA A 339 7.76 -9.73 1.27
C ALA A 339 6.44 -10.44 1.66
N CYS A 340 5.81 -11.15 0.74
CA CYS A 340 4.62 -11.98 1.00
C CYS A 340 4.92 -13.39 1.53
N GLY A 341 6.19 -13.80 1.58
CA GLY A 341 6.61 -15.15 1.99
C GLY A 341 6.86 -16.11 0.83
N ASP A 342 6.42 -15.78 -0.38
CA ASP A 342 6.66 -16.60 -1.58
C ASP A 342 8.13 -16.54 -2.01
N VAL A 343 8.62 -17.61 -2.64
CA VAL A 343 9.90 -17.63 -3.36
C VAL A 343 9.59 -17.64 -4.86
N GLY A 344 10.17 -16.70 -5.60
CA GLY A 344 10.01 -16.66 -7.05
C GLY A 344 10.63 -15.42 -7.69
N VAL A 345 10.65 -15.40 -9.02
CA VAL A 345 11.14 -14.29 -9.84
C VAL A 345 10.18 -13.11 -9.71
N GLY A 346 10.69 -11.90 -9.50
CA GLY A 346 9.88 -10.67 -9.40
C GLY A 346 10.36 -9.71 -8.33
N GLY A 347 11.32 -10.12 -7.50
CA GLY A 347 11.99 -9.23 -6.57
C GLY A 347 12.83 -8.19 -7.31
N MET A 348 12.79 -6.94 -6.84
CA MET A 348 13.67 -5.89 -7.38
C MET A 348 15.12 -6.37 -7.42
N MET A 349 15.84 -6.05 -8.49
CA MET A 349 17.29 -6.17 -8.55
C MET A 349 17.92 -5.65 -7.25
N GLU A 350 18.97 -6.30 -6.78
CA GLU A 350 19.66 -5.86 -5.56
C GLU A 350 20.10 -4.39 -5.69
N TRP A 351 19.79 -3.61 -4.66
CA TRP A 351 19.91 -2.16 -4.69
C TRP A 351 21.36 -1.70 -4.91
N THR A 352 22.34 -2.49 -4.47
CA THR A 352 23.77 -2.26 -4.73
C THR A 352 24.12 -2.34 -6.22
N ASN A 353 23.51 -3.29 -6.95
CA ASN A 353 23.70 -3.40 -8.40
C ASN A 353 23.05 -2.22 -9.13
N ILE A 354 21.88 -1.76 -8.66
CA ILE A 354 21.21 -0.56 -9.19
C ILE A 354 22.13 0.65 -9.01
N VAL A 355 22.72 0.85 -7.82
CA VAL A 355 23.69 1.93 -7.56
C VAL A 355 24.87 1.84 -8.54
N GLY A 356 25.48 0.66 -8.70
CA GLY A 356 26.59 0.50 -9.64
C GLY A 356 26.21 0.76 -11.10
N ILE A 357 24.96 0.53 -11.49
CA ILE A 357 24.45 0.90 -12.83
C ILE A 357 24.28 2.42 -12.93
N ILE A 358 23.69 3.06 -11.93
CA ILE A 358 23.55 4.53 -11.88
C ILE A 358 24.92 5.20 -12.02
N GLU A 359 25.90 4.74 -11.24
CA GLU A 359 27.26 5.28 -11.25
C GLU A 359 27.93 5.16 -12.62
N ARG A 360 27.76 4.03 -13.32
CA ARG A 360 28.28 3.85 -14.68
C ARG A 360 27.54 4.67 -15.72
N ARG A 361 26.23 4.90 -15.56
CA ARG A 361 25.42 5.65 -16.53
C ARG A 361 25.58 7.16 -16.40
N LEU A 362 25.99 7.62 -15.23
CA LEU A 362 26.32 9.01 -14.92
C LEU A 362 27.83 9.29 -14.94
N ASP A 363 28.65 8.32 -15.37
CA ASP A 363 30.11 8.42 -15.40
C ASP A 363 30.74 8.89 -14.07
N LEU A 364 30.13 8.50 -12.93
CA LEU A 364 30.57 8.88 -11.58
C LEU A 364 31.80 8.11 -11.12
N ILE A 365 32.10 6.98 -11.77
CA ILE A 365 33.28 6.15 -11.50
C ILE A 365 34.09 6.07 -12.78
N ALA A 366 35.40 6.26 -12.68
CA ALA A 366 36.32 6.10 -13.81
C ALA A 366 36.20 4.68 -14.41
N PRO A 367 36.26 4.52 -15.75
CA PRO A 367 36.20 3.22 -16.37
C PRO A 367 37.28 2.31 -15.78
N THR A 368 36.88 1.13 -15.33
CA THR A 368 37.80 0.10 -14.85
C THR A 368 38.71 -0.28 -16.02
N LYS A 369 40.02 -0.04 -15.85
CA LYS A 369 41.05 -0.42 -16.84
C LYS A 369 41.11 -1.92 -17.05
#